data_AF-A0A349HFS3-F1
#
_entry.id   AF-A0A349HFS3-F1
#
_cell.length_a   1.000
_cell.length_b   1.000
_cell.length_c   1.000
_cell.angle_alpha   90.00
_cell.angle_beta   90.00
_cell.angle_gamma   90.00
#
_symmetry.space_group_name_H-M   'P 1'
#
loop_
_entity.id
_entity.type
_entity.pdbx_description
1 polymer ?
#
loop_
_entity_poly.entity_id
_entity_poly.type
_entity_poly.pdbx_seq_one_letter_code
_entity_poly.pdbx_strand_id
1 'polypeptide(L)'
;MSEITSLNEQYKLDSLGLLPDFCLQEIFNSEVSNAAAAKIIILLSDETREKVLSNFNRIRLFKINIIIDKLEKGELKIPFSRFEKTCEDLMDRVQNLKENGKIQVPAINFDESFLNNIDDLTIFSDNLPRFNFYQNDIHDLISWWNLAAKNIKSLYGKRAQAENIVLERLDDEFSTNVFAHSIDDLKKNIFFDKATQLHSEAYAAYAKRLDLIEEFLLELLDKKNDRDFAARLAAHFPDDDKMQGLLLKNGPLLLIPAVKEELPAEDIAMSLYKLKLIHEELNIRGIEKLIRNSDNNFFIKGLSISSSQMPPNYALKIIKERKKSDLADFDTKLKMIIDAATCIREDLSTYIMLELMSSYTVYDFEE
;
A
#
# COMPACT_ATOMS: atom_id res chain seq x y z
N MET A 1 -28.34 22.49 17.04
CA MET A 1 -28.77 21.42 16.11
C MET A 1 -30.05 21.78 15.37
N SER A 2 -31.08 22.34 16.00
CA SER A 2 -32.36 22.68 15.34
C SER A 2 -32.27 23.61 14.12
N GLU A 3 -31.36 24.59 14.12
CA GLU A 3 -31.16 25.46 12.95
C GLU A 3 -30.42 24.74 11.82
N ILE A 4 -29.52 23.81 12.13
CA ILE A 4 -28.75 23.07 11.12
C ILE A 4 -29.64 22.04 10.42
N THR A 5 -30.58 21.43 11.14
CA THR A 5 -31.55 20.47 10.57
C THR A 5 -32.51 21.09 9.55
N SER A 6 -32.78 22.41 9.61
CA SER A 6 -33.61 23.07 8.59
C SER A 6 -32.93 23.19 7.23
N LEU A 7 -31.60 23.02 7.16
CA LEU A 7 -30.88 22.99 5.89
C LEU A 7 -31.29 21.79 5.02
N ASN A 8 -31.63 20.65 5.64
CA ASN A 8 -32.12 19.51 4.87
C ASN A 8 -33.43 19.85 4.16
N GLU A 9 -34.38 20.49 4.84
CA GLU A 9 -35.64 20.93 4.24
C GLU A 9 -35.44 21.98 3.14
N GLN A 10 -34.55 22.96 3.37
CA GLN A 10 -34.26 24.03 2.43
C GLN A 10 -33.63 23.52 1.13
N TYR A 11 -32.63 22.63 1.23
CA TYR A 11 -31.87 22.11 0.09
C TYR A 11 -32.38 20.76 -0.42
N LYS A 12 -33.40 20.17 0.23
CA LYS A 12 -33.99 18.85 -0.07
C LYS A 12 -32.93 17.74 -0.09
N LEU A 13 -32.03 17.71 0.88
CA LEU A 13 -30.87 16.81 0.89
C LEU A 13 -31.28 15.33 0.94
N ASP A 14 -32.40 14.99 1.58
CA ASP A 14 -32.93 13.61 1.58
C ASP A 14 -33.26 13.08 0.17
N SER A 15 -33.40 13.95 -0.84
CA SER A 15 -33.56 13.49 -2.23
C SER A 15 -32.34 12.72 -2.76
N LEU A 16 -31.17 12.86 -2.13
CA LEU A 16 -30.00 12.02 -2.41
C LEU A 16 -30.31 10.53 -2.19
N GLY A 17 -31.17 10.21 -1.22
CA GLY A 17 -31.63 8.84 -0.95
C GLY A 17 -32.38 8.19 -2.11
N LEU A 18 -32.85 8.97 -3.08
CA LEU A 18 -33.53 8.47 -4.27
C LEU A 18 -32.57 8.18 -5.43
N LEU A 19 -31.32 8.63 -5.34
CA LEU A 19 -30.35 8.45 -6.42
C LEU A 19 -29.80 7.02 -6.44
N PRO A 20 -29.48 6.47 -7.62
CA PRO A 20 -28.73 5.23 -7.73
C PRO A 20 -27.31 5.34 -7.13
N ASP A 21 -26.73 4.21 -6.72
CA ASP A 21 -25.38 4.13 -6.12
C ASP A 21 -24.30 4.81 -6.98
N PHE A 22 -24.32 4.62 -8.30
CA PHE A 22 -23.33 5.24 -9.20
C PHE A 22 -23.40 6.77 -9.17
N CYS A 23 -24.60 7.35 -9.03
CA CYS A 23 -24.76 8.80 -8.88
C CYS A 23 -24.16 9.27 -7.56
N LEU A 24 -24.42 8.54 -6.47
CA LEU A 24 -23.87 8.86 -5.15
C LEU A 24 -22.34 8.77 -5.14
N GLN A 25 -21.76 7.79 -5.81
CA GLN A 25 -20.32 7.62 -5.95
C GLN A 25 -19.67 8.76 -6.73
N GLU A 26 -20.30 9.26 -7.80
CA GLU A 26 -19.81 10.42 -8.56
C GLU A 26 -19.95 11.73 -7.76
N ILE A 27 -21.09 11.92 -7.08
CA ILE A 27 -21.35 13.09 -6.24
C ILE A 27 -20.32 13.15 -5.12
N PHE A 28 -20.10 12.06 -4.41
CA PHE A 28 -19.19 11.98 -3.27
C PHE A 28 -17.85 11.35 -3.62
N ASN A 29 -17.32 11.54 -4.84
CA ASN A 29 -16.01 11.03 -5.21
C ASN A 29 -14.86 11.68 -4.39
N SER A 30 -13.60 11.35 -4.71
CA SER A 30 -12.42 11.86 -3.98
C SER A 30 -12.22 13.38 -4.04
N GLU A 31 -12.92 14.11 -4.92
CA GLU A 31 -12.89 15.58 -4.97
C GLU A 31 -13.67 16.21 -3.81
N VAL A 32 -14.64 15.48 -3.25
CA VAL A 32 -15.38 15.93 -2.07
C VAL A 32 -14.62 15.52 -0.81
N SER A 33 -14.17 16.51 -0.04
CA SER A 33 -13.45 16.22 1.19
C SER A 33 -14.30 15.41 2.18
N ASN A 34 -13.67 14.53 2.95
CA ASN A 34 -14.28 13.75 4.02
C ASN A 34 -14.98 14.67 5.04
N ALA A 35 -14.44 15.87 5.28
CA ALA A 35 -15.07 16.88 6.13
C ALA A 35 -16.36 17.47 5.51
N ALA A 36 -16.38 17.72 4.20
CA ALA A 36 -17.59 18.18 3.51
C ALA A 36 -18.65 17.07 3.49
N ALA A 37 -18.26 15.83 3.16
CA ALA A 37 -19.15 14.67 3.20
C ALA A 37 -19.77 14.50 4.60
N ALA A 38 -18.97 14.50 5.67
CA ALA A 38 -19.46 14.37 7.05
C ALA A 38 -20.50 15.45 7.42
N LYS A 39 -20.27 16.71 7.00
CA LYS A 39 -21.24 17.80 7.22
C LYS A 39 -22.55 17.61 6.48
N ILE A 40 -22.55 16.98 5.30
CA ILE A 40 -23.80 16.69 4.58
C ILE A 40 -24.50 15.52 5.27
N ILE A 41 -23.75 14.45 5.58
CA ILE A 41 -24.30 13.21 6.13
C ILE A 41 -25.02 13.43 7.46
N ILE A 42 -24.51 14.32 8.33
CA ILE A 42 -25.16 14.62 9.62
C ILE A 42 -26.52 15.33 9.47
N LEU A 43 -26.82 15.91 8.30
CA LEU A 43 -28.09 16.60 8.00
C LEU A 43 -29.17 15.64 7.47
N LEU A 44 -28.77 14.45 7.03
CA LEU A 44 -29.65 13.48 6.40
C LEU A 44 -30.47 12.72 7.45
N SER A 45 -31.66 12.29 7.03
CA SER A 45 -32.43 11.24 7.71
C SER A 45 -31.61 9.96 7.86
N ASP A 46 -31.92 9.12 8.86
CA ASP A 46 -31.17 7.89 9.13
C ASP A 46 -31.11 6.95 7.91
N GLU A 47 -32.24 6.78 7.19
CA GLU A 47 -32.31 5.95 5.98
C GLU A 47 -31.41 6.49 4.86
N THR A 48 -31.47 7.80 4.60
CA THR A 48 -30.65 8.42 3.54
C THR A 48 -29.17 8.44 3.93
N ARG A 49 -28.88 8.63 5.22
CA ARG A 49 -27.53 8.56 5.80
C ARG A 49 -26.91 7.18 5.56
N GLU A 50 -27.62 6.11 5.88
CA GLU A 50 -27.13 4.73 5.67
C GLU A 50 -26.83 4.46 4.20
N LYS A 51 -27.74 4.84 3.29
CA LYS A 51 -27.55 4.67 1.84
C LYS A 51 -26.37 5.46 1.29
N VAL A 52 -26.17 6.69 1.75
CA VAL A 52 -25.01 7.50 1.32
C VAL A 52 -23.71 6.92 1.88
N LEU A 53 -23.70 6.49 3.15
CA LEU A 53 -22.52 5.89 3.78
C LEU A 53 -22.09 4.56 3.13
N SER A 54 -23.03 3.74 2.65
CA SER A 54 -22.71 2.46 1.97
C SER A 54 -22.00 2.63 0.63
N ASN A 55 -21.89 3.87 0.12
CA ASN A 55 -21.23 4.21 -1.14
C ASN A 55 -19.80 4.74 -0.96
N PHE A 56 -19.27 4.81 0.27
CA PHE A 56 -17.87 5.14 0.53
C PHE A 56 -17.02 3.87 0.71
N ASN A 57 -15.77 3.91 0.24
CA ASN A 57 -14.79 2.89 0.59
C ASN A 57 -14.43 2.97 2.09
N ARG A 58 -13.84 1.89 2.61
CA ARG A 58 -13.56 1.72 4.05
C ARG A 58 -12.65 2.82 4.62
N ILE A 59 -11.73 3.35 3.81
CA ILE A 59 -10.77 4.39 4.23
C ILE A 59 -11.50 5.71 4.49
N ARG A 60 -12.31 6.15 3.53
CA ARG A 60 -13.08 7.40 3.66
C ARG A 60 -14.18 7.26 4.70
N LEU A 61 -14.87 6.12 4.73
CA LEU A 61 -15.92 5.85 5.71
C LEU A 61 -15.39 5.98 7.14
N PHE A 62 -14.23 5.38 7.44
CA PHE A 62 -13.59 5.50 8.75
C PHE A 62 -13.33 6.96 9.15
N LYS A 63 -12.77 7.76 8.23
CA LYS A 63 -12.45 9.18 8.48
C LYS A 63 -13.69 10.04 8.63
N ILE A 64 -14.71 9.80 7.81
CA ILE A 64 -16.00 10.48 7.86
C ILE A 64 -16.67 10.22 9.21
N ASN A 65 -16.73 8.95 9.65
CA ASN A 65 -17.35 8.58 10.92
C ASN A 65 -16.63 9.22 12.12
N ILE A 66 -15.30 9.31 12.11
CA ILE A 66 -14.56 10.05 13.16
C ILE A 66 -15.00 11.52 13.23
N ILE A 67 -15.26 12.15 12.08
CA ILE A 67 -15.70 13.56 12.03
C ILE A 67 -17.15 13.69 12.50
N ILE A 68 -18.03 12.78 12.07
CA ILE A 68 -19.44 12.74 12.49
C ILE A 68 -19.52 12.56 14.01
N ASP A 69 -18.81 11.59 14.59
CA ASP A 69 -18.78 11.35 16.03
C ASP A 69 -18.38 12.60 16.83
N LYS A 70 -17.37 13.33 16.36
CA LYS A 70 -16.91 14.58 16.99
C LYS A 70 -17.92 15.71 16.88
N LEU A 71 -18.66 15.78 15.76
CA LEU A 71 -19.73 16.75 15.57
C LEU A 71 -20.92 16.45 16.49
N GLU A 72 -21.36 15.21 16.56
CA GLU A 72 -22.51 14.79 17.38
C GLU A 72 -22.22 14.93 18.88
N LYS A 73 -20.99 14.68 19.31
CA LYS A 73 -20.54 14.93 20.70
C LYS A 73 -20.31 16.41 21.02
N GLY A 74 -20.39 17.30 20.03
CA GLY A 74 -20.15 18.74 20.19
C GLY A 74 -18.67 19.12 20.44
N GLU A 75 -17.74 18.18 20.22
CA GLU A 75 -16.30 18.39 20.32
C GLU A 75 -15.77 19.26 19.17
N LEU A 76 -16.47 19.27 18.03
CA LEU A 76 -16.13 20.06 16.86
C LEU A 76 -17.21 21.12 16.60
N LYS A 77 -16.89 22.39 16.89
CA LYS A 77 -17.82 23.52 16.67
C LYS A 77 -17.63 24.10 15.27
N ILE A 78 -18.59 23.86 14.39
CA ILE A 78 -18.62 24.44 13.05
C ILE A 78 -19.72 25.52 12.98
N PRO A 79 -19.41 26.74 12.49
CA PRO A 79 -20.42 27.77 12.27
C PRO A 79 -21.49 27.33 11.26
N PHE A 80 -22.75 27.76 11.47
CA PHE A 80 -23.87 27.48 10.56
C PHE A 80 -23.56 27.85 9.10
N SER A 81 -22.94 29.02 8.87
CA SER A 81 -22.56 29.49 7.53
C SER A 81 -21.63 28.52 6.78
N ARG A 82 -20.85 27.69 7.49
CA ARG A 82 -20.03 26.66 6.86
C ARG A 82 -20.83 25.42 6.47
N PHE A 83 -21.96 25.13 7.12
CA PHE A 83 -22.88 24.08 6.68
C PHE A 83 -23.67 24.54 5.45
N GLU A 84 -24.22 25.75 5.51
CA GLU A 84 -24.95 26.37 4.39
C GLU A 84 -24.11 26.38 3.11
N LYS A 85 -22.89 26.93 3.19
CA LYS A 85 -21.95 26.88 2.07
C LYS A 85 -21.67 25.46 1.56
N THR A 86 -21.56 24.47 2.45
CA THR A 86 -21.30 23.08 2.04
C THR A 86 -22.51 22.50 1.29
N CYS A 87 -23.74 22.89 1.65
CA CYS A 87 -24.95 22.50 0.95
C CYS A 87 -25.01 23.15 -0.44
N GLU A 88 -24.71 24.45 -0.54
CA GLU A 88 -24.62 25.17 -1.82
C GLU A 88 -23.58 24.53 -2.76
N ASP A 89 -22.36 24.33 -2.26
CA ASP A 89 -21.27 23.71 -3.03
C ASP A 89 -21.68 22.28 -3.52
N LEU A 90 -22.44 21.53 -2.71
CA LEU A 90 -22.97 20.22 -3.10
C LEU A 90 -24.02 20.34 -4.21
N MET A 91 -24.98 21.25 -4.08
CA MET A 91 -26.03 21.43 -5.09
C MET A 91 -25.46 21.89 -6.43
N ASP A 92 -24.51 22.83 -6.40
CA ASP A 92 -23.77 23.27 -7.58
C ASP A 92 -23.05 22.10 -8.25
N ARG A 93 -22.41 21.23 -7.45
CA ARG A 93 -21.77 20.02 -7.94
C ARG A 93 -22.77 19.06 -8.58
N VAL A 94 -23.89 18.77 -7.92
CA VAL A 94 -24.94 17.87 -8.44
C VAL A 94 -25.48 18.39 -9.77
N GLN A 95 -25.74 19.70 -9.86
CA GLN A 95 -26.21 20.33 -11.09
C GLN A 95 -25.16 20.23 -12.21
N ASN A 96 -23.89 20.52 -11.92
CA ASN A 96 -22.79 20.40 -12.87
C ASN A 96 -22.62 18.95 -13.37
N LEU A 97 -22.66 17.96 -12.48
CA LEU A 97 -22.59 16.54 -12.87
C LEU A 97 -23.76 16.13 -13.77
N LYS A 98 -24.94 16.68 -13.53
CA LYS A 98 -26.14 16.45 -14.35
C LYS A 98 -26.01 17.11 -15.73
N GLU A 99 -25.59 18.36 -15.78
CA GLU A 99 -25.40 19.12 -17.04
C GLU A 99 -24.35 18.48 -17.94
N ASN A 100 -23.28 17.94 -17.33
CA ASN A 100 -22.23 17.21 -18.03
C ASN A 100 -22.58 15.74 -18.31
N GLY A 101 -23.79 15.29 -17.98
CA GLY A 101 -24.25 13.93 -18.25
C GLY A 101 -23.53 12.83 -17.46
N LYS A 102 -22.75 13.19 -16.43
CA LYS A 102 -22.06 12.24 -15.54
C LYS A 102 -23.02 11.51 -14.61
N ILE A 103 -24.11 12.16 -14.23
CA ILE A 103 -25.22 11.54 -13.53
C ILE A 103 -26.51 11.73 -14.32
N GLN A 104 -27.32 10.67 -14.38
CA GLN A 104 -28.67 10.73 -14.92
C GLN A 104 -29.63 10.36 -13.79
N VAL A 105 -30.51 11.31 -13.45
CA VAL A 105 -31.62 11.04 -12.53
C VAL A 105 -32.66 10.27 -13.33
N PRO A 106 -32.92 8.98 -13.03
CA PRO A 106 -33.86 8.20 -13.83
C PRO A 106 -35.25 8.84 -13.80
N ALA A 107 -35.86 9.05 -14.97
CA ALA A 107 -37.26 9.46 -15.08
C ALA A 107 -38.23 8.28 -14.91
N ILE A 108 -37.72 7.05 -15.00
CA ILE A 108 -38.44 5.78 -14.94
C ILE A 108 -37.55 4.81 -14.14
N ASN A 109 -38.14 4.04 -13.22
CA ASN A 109 -37.46 2.95 -12.52
C ASN A 109 -36.78 2.05 -13.55
N PHE A 110 -35.44 2.07 -13.60
CA PHE A 110 -34.71 1.01 -14.26
C PHE A 110 -34.99 -0.28 -13.50
N ASP A 111 -35.31 -1.33 -14.25
CA ASP A 111 -35.45 -2.68 -13.72
C ASP A 111 -34.15 -3.04 -12.99
N GLU A 112 -34.20 -3.17 -11.66
CA GLU A 112 -33.04 -3.43 -10.78
C GLU A 112 -32.31 -4.74 -11.16
N SER A 113 -32.92 -5.58 -12.00
CA SER A 113 -32.31 -6.76 -12.61
C SER A 113 -31.08 -6.46 -13.48
N PHE A 114 -30.89 -5.22 -13.97
CA PHE A 114 -29.68 -4.80 -14.70
C PHE A 114 -28.49 -4.45 -13.77
N LEU A 115 -28.73 -4.32 -12.46
CA LEU A 115 -27.77 -3.82 -11.46
C LEU A 115 -27.48 -4.84 -10.33
N ASN A 116 -28.13 -6.01 -10.34
CA ASN A 116 -27.85 -7.11 -9.41
C ASN A 116 -26.55 -7.85 -9.81
N ASN A 117 -25.41 -7.17 -9.63
CA ASN A 117 -24.06 -7.64 -9.90
C ASN A 117 -23.37 -8.24 -8.65
N ILE A 118 -24.14 -8.81 -7.72
CA ILE A 118 -23.57 -9.50 -6.55
C ILE A 118 -22.63 -10.63 -7.00
N ASP A 119 -23.00 -11.33 -8.07
CA ASP A 119 -22.18 -12.37 -8.67
C ASP A 119 -20.86 -11.79 -9.21
N ASP A 120 -20.86 -10.62 -9.85
CA ASP A 120 -19.64 -10.01 -10.40
C ASP A 120 -18.65 -9.58 -9.31
N LEU A 121 -19.13 -9.05 -8.18
CA LEU A 121 -18.27 -8.72 -7.03
C LEU A 121 -17.66 -9.98 -6.40
N THR A 122 -18.45 -11.05 -6.32
CA THR A 122 -17.99 -12.35 -5.81
C THR A 122 -16.95 -12.95 -6.75
N ILE A 123 -17.24 -12.96 -8.06
CA ILE A 123 -16.31 -13.38 -9.12
C ILE A 123 -15.02 -12.55 -9.07
N PHE A 124 -15.11 -11.23 -8.89
CA PHE A 124 -13.92 -10.38 -8.78
C PHE A 124 -13.10 -10.75 -7.54
N SER A 125 -13.72 -10.87 -6.37
CA SER A 125 -13.03 -11.26 -5.13
C SER A 125 -12.36 -12.63 -5.28
N ASP A 126 -13.08 -13.62 -5.82
CA ASP A 126 -12.56 -14.98 -5.98
C ASP A 126 -11.40 -15.06 -6.98
N ASN A 127 -11.40 -14.19 -8.00
CA ASN A 127 -10.38 -14.18 -9.04
C ASN A 127 -9.23 -13.19 -8.79
N LEU A 128 -9.29 -12.32 -7.77
CA LEU A 128 -8.18 -11.45 -7.40
C LEU A 128 -7.31 -12.18 -6.35
N PRO A 129 -6.12 -12.71 -6.73
CA PRO A 129 -5.25 -13.38 -5.79
C PRO A 129 -4.73 -12.39 -4.75
N ARG A 130 -4.29 -12.91 -3.59
CA ARG A 130 -3.55 -12.09 -2.63
C ARG A 130 -2.23 -11.66 -3.26
N PHE A 131 -1.78 -10.46 -2.92
CA PHE A 131 -0.65 -9.79 -3.54
C PHE A 131 0.36 -9.37 -2.49
N ASN A 132 1.62 -9.73 -2.72
CA ASN A 132 2.75 -9.31 -1.93
C ASN A 132 3.93 -9.04 -2.88
N PHE A 133 4.24 -7.76 -3.12
CA PHE A 133 5.25 -7.39 -4.12
C PHE A 133 6.68 -7.88 -3.82
N TYR A 134 6.96 -8.31 -2.58
CA TYR A 134 8.23 -8.95 -2.24
C TYR A 134 8.37 -10.32 -2.94
N GLN A 135 7.25 -11.06 -3.06
CA GLN A 135 7.21 -12.43 -3.60
C GLN A 135 6.87 -12.48 -5.09
N ASN A 136 6.27 -11.41 -5.62
CA ASN A 136 5.83 -11.32 -7.00
C ASN A 136 6.90 -10.70 -7.91
N ASP A 137 6.96 -11.18 -9.15
CA ASP A 137 7.80 -10.56 -10.18
C ASP A 137 7.08 -9.35 -10.83
N ILE A 138 7.80 -8.63 -11.71
CA ILE A 138 7.26 -7.46 -12.38
C ILE A 138 6.02 -7.79 -13.25
N HIS A 139 5.96 -8.98 -13.84
CA HIS A 139 4.82 -9.40 -14.68
C HIS A 139 3.56 -9.70 -13.85
N ASP A 140 3.75 -10.30 -12.67
CA ASP A 140 2.69 -10.47 -11.69
C ASP A 140 2.13 -9.11 -11.25
N LEU A 141 2.99 -8.12 -11.01
CA LEU A 141 2.59 -6.75 -10.68
C LEU A 141 1.72 -6.14 -11.78
N ILE A 142 2.16 -6.20 -13.04
CA ILE A 142 1.41 -5.69 -14.19
C ILE A 142 0.03 -6.35 -14.27
N SER A 143 0.00 -7.68 -14.17
CA SER A 143 -1.23 -8.45 -14.31
C SER A 143 -2.23 -8.15 -13.20
N TRP A 144 -1.74 -8.08 -11.95
CA TRP A 144 -2.56 -7.85 -10.77
C TRP A 144 -3.18 -6.45 -10.77
N TRP A 145 -2.35 -5.41 -10.96
CA TRP A 145 -2.83 -4.03 -10.96
C TRP A 145 -3.76 -3.74 -12.14
N ASN A 146 -3.50 -4.31 -13.32
CA ASN A 146 -4.42 -4.22 -14.45
C ASN A 146 -5.77 -4.87 -14.17
N LEU A 147 -5.78 -6.05 -13.54
CA LEU A 147 -7.02 -6.71 -13.14
C LEU A 147 -7.79 -5.86 -12.11
N ALA A 148 -7.10 -5.31 -11.10
CA ALA A 148 -7.69 -4.42 -10.10
C ALA A 148 -8.31 -3.18 -10.75
N ALA A 149 -7.57 -2.44 -11.57
CA ALA A 149 -8.05 -1.22 -12.22
C ALA A 149 -9.22 -1.49 -13.17
N LYS A 150 -9.17 -2.60 -13.92
CA LYS A 150 -10.26 -3.00 -14.82
C LYS A 150 -11.57 -3.21 -14.05
N ASN A 151 -11.52 -3.95 -12.95
CA ASN A 151 -12.72 -4.25 -12.15
C ASN A 151 -13.25 -3.03 -11.40
N ILE A 152 -12.38 -2.18 -10.86
CA ILE A 152 -12.79 -0.89 -10.25
C ILE A 152 -13.59 -0.04 -11.24
N LYS A 153 -13.22 -0.06 -12.53
CA LYS A 153 -13.91 0.71 -13.58
C LYS A 153 -15.15 0.03 -14.14
N SER A 154 -15.13 -1.29 -14.32
CA SER A 154 -16.22 -2.01 -14.98
C SER A 154 -17.42 -2.31 -14.08
N LEU A 155 -17.22 -2.35 -12.76
CA LEU A 155 -18.28 -2.62 -11.79
C LEU A 155 -19.08 -1.35 -11.49
N TYR A 156 -19.97 -1.01 -12.42
CA TYR A 156 -20.78 0.20 -12.36
C TYR A 156 -21.59 0.30 -11.06
N GLY A 157 -21.47 1.44 -10.37
CA GLY A 157 -22.14 1.65 -9.09
C GLY A 157 -21.61 0.79 -7.93
N LYS A 158 -20.48 0.09 -8.10
CA LYS A 158 -19.84 -0.72 -7.05
C LYS A 158 -18.36 -0.40 -6.85
N ARG A 159 -17.95 0.82 -7.20
CA ARG A 159 -16.55 1.27 -7.12
C ARG A 159 -15.99 1.13 -5.70
N ALA A 160 -16.73 1.59 -4.70
CA ALA A 160 -16.30 1.52 -3.29
C ALA A 160 -16.08 0.08 -2.80
N GLN A 161 -16.93 -0.85 -3.22
CA GLN A 161 -16.81 -2.28 -2.89
C GLN A 161 -15.60 -2.90 -3.60
N ALA A 162 -15.38 -2.58 -4.87
CA ALA A 162 -14.20 -3.03 -5.61
C ALA A 162 -12.89 -2.51 -4.99
N GLU A 163 -12.84 -1.23 -4.61
CA GLU A 163 -11.70 -0.63 -3.89
C GLU A 163 -11.45 -1.35 -2.55
N ASN A 164 -12.49 -1.73 -1.80
CA ASN A 164 -12.36 -2.50 -0.57
C ASN A 164 -11.78 -3.91 -0.82
N ILE A 165 -12.23 -4.61 -1.86
CA ILE A 165 -11.70 -5.93 -2.23
C ILE A 165 -10.20 -5.83 -2.55
N VAL A 166 -9.79 -4.86 -3.35
CA VAL A 166 -8.36 -4.62 -3.67
C VAL A 166 -7.56 -4.42 -2.39
N LEU A 167 -8.06 -3.58 -1.49
CA LEU A 167 -7.46 -3.31 -0.18
C LEU A 167 -7.40 -4.52 0.78
N GLU A 168 -8.25 -5.54 0.60
CA GLU A 168 -8.22 -6.79 1.37
C GLU A 168 -7.26 -7.83 0.78
N ARG A 169 -6.89 -7.67 -0.49
CA ARG A 169 -6.00 -8.59 -1.21
C ARG A 169 -4.54 -8.13 -1.22
N LEU A 170 -4.25 -6.90 -0.79
CA LEU A 170 -2.89 -6.43 -0.56
C LEU A 170 -2.39 -6.94 0.80
N ASP A 171 -1.39 -7.84 0.79
CA ASP A 171 -0.80 -8.45 1.98
C ASP A 171 0.48 -7.73 2.45
N ASP A 172 0.97 -6.74 1.70
CA ASP A 172 2.13 -5.93 2.06
C ASP A 172 1.76 -4.50 2.48
N GLU A 173 2.55 -3.93 3.39
CA GLU A 173 2.28 -2.60 3.97
C GLU A 173 2.42 -1.46 2.96
N PHE A 174 3.41 -1.53 2.06
CA PHE A 174 3.70 -0.45 1.13
C PHE A 174 2.56 -0.25 0.13
N SER A 175 2.17 -1.31 -0.58
CA SER A 175 1.08 -1.29 -1.55
C SER A 175 -0.24 -0.90 -0.90
N THR A 176 -0.52 -1.46 0.29
CA THR A 176 -1.72 -1.14 1.06
C THR A 176 -1.80 0.35 1.40
N ASN A 177 -0.71 0.93 1.89
CA ASN A 177 -0.68 2.35 2.28
C ASN A 177 -0.77 3.28 1.07
N VAL A 178 -0.04 2.99 -0.01
CA VAL A 178 -0.09 3.76 -1.26
C VAL A 178 -1.51 3.74 -1.83
N PHE A 179 -2.14 2.56 -1.92
CA PHE A 179 -3.49 2.43 -2.44
C PHE A 179 -4.55 3.07 -1.52
N ALA A 180 -4.42 2.91 -0.20
CA ALA A 180 -5.30 3.58 0.76
C ALA A 180 -5.23 5.12 0.64
N HIS A 181 -4.06 5.68 0.36
CA HIS A 181 -3.92 7.12 0.08
C HIS A 181 -4.49 7.52 -1.29
N SER A 182 -4.49 6.63 -2.28
CA SER A 182 -4.98 6.93 -3.62
C SER A 182 -6.51 7.04 -3.66
N ILE A 183 -7.22 6.22 -2.89
CA ILE A 183 -8.70 6.17 -2.82
C ILE A 183 -9.31 7.11 -1.76
N ASP A 184 -8.49 7.93 -1.11
CA ASP A 184 -8.90 8.92 -0.10
C ASP A 184 -9.16 10.30 -0.73
N ASP A 185 -9.68 11.24 0.08
CA ASP A 185 -9.94 12.64 -0.30
C ASP A 185 -8.68 13.54 -0.33
N LEU A 186 -7.49 12.96 -0.32
CA LEU A 186 -6.24 13.71 -0.37
C LEU A 186 -6.17 14.56 -1.64
N LYS A 187 -5.52 15.72 -1.58
CA LYS A 187 -5.17 16.45 -2.80
C LYS A 187 -4.05 15.72 -3.54
N LYS A 188 -3.99 15.88 -4.87
CA LYS A 188 -2.99 15.22 -5.73
C LYS A 188 -1.55 15.41 -5.26
N ASN A 189 -1.17 16.64 -4.90
CA ASN A 189 0.17 16.92 -4.36
C ASN A 189 0.42 16.20 -3.03
N ILE A 190 -0.56 16.20 -2.11
CA ILE A 190 -0.45 15.52 -0.81
C ILE A 190 -0.31 14.01 -0.99
N PHE A 191 -1.05 13.43 -1.93
CA PHE A 191 -0.90 12.02 -2.29
C PHE A 191 0.52 11.72 -2.77
N PHE A 192 1.06 12.50 -3.71
CA PHE A 192 2.43 12.30 -4.21
C PHE A 192 3.50 12.49 -3.13
N ASP A 193 3.35 13.49 -2.25
CA ASP A 193 4.27 13.71 -1.14
C ASP A 193 4.33 12.48 -0.23
N LYS A 194 3.15 11.91 0.11
CA LYS A 194 3.06 10.69 0.93
C LYS A 194 3.58 9.44 0.21
N ALA A 195 3.27 9.28 -1.06
CA ALA A 195 3.76 8.15 -1.85
C ALA A 195 5.30 8.19 -1.97
N THR A 196 5.87 9.38 -2.16
CA THR A 196 7.33 9.58 -2.21
C THR A 196 7.97 9.29 -0.86
N GLN A 197 7.34 9.72 0.23
CA GLN A 197 7.81 9.40 1.58
C GLN A 197 7.84 7.88 1.82
N LEU A 198 6.73 7.18 1.53
CA LEU A 198 6.63 5.73 1.67
C LEU A 198 7.68 5.01 0.81
N HIS A 199 7.91 5.50 -0.41
CA HIS A 199 8.94 4.97 -1.30
C HIS A 199 10.33 5.09 -0.68
N SER A 200 10.71 6.30 -0.24
CA SER A 200 12.02 6.54 0.37
C SER A 200 12.23 5.70 1.62
N GLU A 201 11.21 5.58 2.48
CA GLU A 201 11.25 4.77 3.70
C GLU A 201 11.41 3.28 3.39
N ALA A 202 10.58 2.73 2.49
CA ALA A 202 10.64 1.33 2.09
C ALA A 202 11.97 0.97 1.42
N TYR A 203 12.44 1.81 0.49
CA TYR A 203 13.72 1.62 -0.19
C TYR A 203 14.90 1.65 0.79
N ALA A 204 14.94 2.65 1.69
CA ALA A 204 16.00 2.76 2.68
C ALA A 204 16.03 1.57 3.64
N ALA A 205 14.85 1.10 4.08
CA ALA A 205 14.73 -0.08 4.92
C ALA A 205 15.25 -1.34 4.20
N TYR A 206 14.83 -1.56 2.95
CA TYR A 206 15.29 -2.70 2.16
C TYR A 206 16.80 -2.65 1.87
N ALA A 207 17.32 -1.48 1.51
CA ALA A 207 18.75 -1.29 1.27
C ALA A 207 19.60 -1.62 2.49
N LYS A 208 19.19 -1.13 3.67
CA LYS A 208 19.85 -1.48 4.93
C LYS A 208 19.85 -2.98 5.21
N ARG A 209 18.77 -3.71 4.89
CA ARG A 209 18.73 -5.17 5.03
C ARG A 209 19.75 -5.84 4.10
N LEU A 210 19.82 -5.42 2.84
CA LEU A 210 20.79 -5.97 1.89
C LEU A 210 22.24 -5.61 2.27
N ASP A 211 22.48 -4.42 2.83
CA ASP A 211 23.78 -4.04 3.38
C ASP A 211 24.24 -5.00 4.48
N LEU A 212 23.36 -5.28 5.45
CA LEU A 212 23.64 -6.22 6.54
C LEU A 212 23.94 -7.63 6.03
N ILE A 213 23.13 -8.11 5.08
CA ILE A 213 23.34 -9.42 4.45
C ILE A 213 24.65 -9.44 3.68
N GLU A 214 24.96 -8.41 2.89
CA GLU A 214 26.23 -8.30 2.18
C GLU A 214 27.41 -8.36 3.15
N GLU A 215 27.40 -7.57 4.22
CA GLU A 215 28.45 -7.54 5.24
C GLU A 215 28.70 -8.95 5.82
N PHE A 216 27.62 -9.66 6.15
CA PHE A 216 27.72 -11.05 6.60
C PHE A 216 28.35 -11.98 5.55
N LEU A 217 27.90 -11.91 4.29
CA LEU A 217 28.41 -12.76 3.22
C LEU A 217 29.89 -12.51 2.93
N LEU A 218 30.31 -11.23 2.93
CA LEU A 218 31.71 -10.85 2.75
C LEU A 218 32.58 -11.33 3.91
N GLU A 219 32.05 -11.32 5.14
CA GLU A 219 32.77 -11.84 6.30
C GLU A 219 33.08 -13.34 6.17
N LEU A 220 32.17 -14.11 5.57
CA LEU A 220 32.39 -15.54 5.32
C LEU A 220 33.53 -15.77 4.31
N LEU A 221 33.75 -14.85 3.37
CA LEU A 221 34.83 -14.95 2.38
C LEU A 221 36.20 -14.61 2.97
N ASP A 222 36.27 -13.56 3.80
CA ASP A 222 37.52 -12.98 4.27
C ASP A 222 38.16 -13.75 5.45
N LYS A 223 37.43 -14.65 6.12
CA LYS A 223 37.88 -15.45 7.28
C LYS A 223 38.58 -14.59 8.36
N LYS A 224 38.18 -13.32 8.50
CA LYS A 224 38.72 -12.40 9.50
C LYS A 224 38.25 -12.80 10.90
N ASN A 225 38.99 -12.33 11.90
CA ASN A 225 38.77 -12.64 13.32
C ASN A 225 37.52 -11.90 13.85
N ASP A 226 36.73 -12.58 14.68
CA ASP A 226 35.30 -12.29 14.91
C ASP A 226 34.99 -11.07 15.77
N ARG A 227 36.00 -10.49 16.43
CA ARG A 227 35.81 -9.47 17.47
C ARG A 227 35.10 -8.22 16.98
N ASP A 228 35.20 -7.91 15.68
CA ASP A 228 34.67 -6.66 15.12
C ASP A 228 33.38 -6.85 14.30
N PHE A 229 32.89 -8.08 14.10
CA PHE A 229 31.70 -8.31 13.26
C PHE A 229 30.43 -7.69 13.85
N ALA A 230 30.25 -7.77 15.18
CA ALA A 230 29.15 -7.10 15.86
C ALA A 230 29.21 -5.57 15.69
N ALA A 231 30.40 -4.99 15.71
CA ALA A 231 30.60 -3.55 15.51
C ALA A 231 30.23 -3.13 14.07
N ARG A 232 30.63 -3.93 13.07
CA ARG A 232 30.31 -3.65 11.66
C ARG A 232 28.82 -3.75 11.37
N LEU A 233 28.13 -4.77 11.88
CA LEU A 233 26.67 -4.84 11.78
C LEU A 233 25.99 -3.65 12.48
N ALA A 234 26.48 -3.27 13.67
CA ALA A 234 25.94 -2.16 14.44
C ALA A 234 26.12 -0.78 13.74
N ALA A 235 27.18 -0.60 12.96
CA ALA A 235 27.45 0.65 12.24
C ALA A 235 26.38 1.04 11.20
N HIS A 236 25.49 0.11 10.82
CA HIS A 236 24.34 0.41 9.95
C HIS A 236 23.16 1.06 10.70
N PHE A 237 23.25 1.24 12.02
CA PHE A 237 22.18 1.75 12.86
C PHE A 237 22.55 3.14 13.43
N PRO A 238 21.58 4.05 13.63
CA PRO A 238 21.86 5.38 14.19
C PRO A 238 22.44 5.37 15.62
N ASP A 239 22.18 4.31 16.39
CA ASP A 239 22.67 4.11 17.76
C ASP A 239 23.50 2.82 17.77
N ASP A 240 24.71 2.90 17.21
CA ASP A 240 25.61 1.79 16.96
C ASP A 240 26.10 1.14 18.26
N ASP A 241 26.51 1.93 19.26
CA ASP A 241 26.93 1.43 20.58
C ASP A 241 25.84 0.56 21.23
N LYS A 242 24.59 1.03 21.21
CA LYS A 242 23.45 0.27 21.74
C LYS A 242 23.20 -0.99 20.92
N MET A 243 23.23 -0.89 19.59
CA MET A 243 22.99 -2.05 18.73
C MET A 243 24.08 -3.10 18.90
N GLN A 244 25.34 -2.70 19.01
CA GLN A 244 26.45 -3.60 19.31
C GLN A 244 26.23 -4.32 20.65
N GLY A 245 25.84 -3.59 21.69
CA GLY A 245 25.49 -4.17 22.98
C GLY A 245 24.35 -5.20 22.89
N LEU A 246 23.33 -4.93 22.07
CA LEU A 246 22.23 -5.87 21.81
C LEU A 246 22.71 -7.13 21.06
N LEU A 247 23.53 -6.98 20.03
CA LEU A 247 24.08 -8.10 19.26
C LEU A 247 24.89 -9.04 20.15
N LEU A 248 25.84 -8.47 20.92
CA LEU A 248 26.70 -9.24 21.82
C LEU A 248 25.91 -9.96 22.94
N LYS A 249 24.87 -9.31 23.46
CA LYS A 249 24.06 -9.87 24.55
C LYS A 249 23.03 -10.90 24.06
N ASN A 250 22.28 -10.58 23.01
CA ASN A 250 21.07 -11.31 22.64
C ASN A 250 21.26 -12.23 21.45
N GLY A 251 22.14 -11.89 20.50
CA GLY A 251 22.40 -12.72 19.32
C GLY A 251 22.80 -14.16 19.69
N PRO A 252 23.73 -14.40 20.64
CA PRO A 252 24.07 -15.75 21.08
C PRO A 252 22.91 -16.54 21.70
N LEU A 253 21.96 -15.84 22.33
CA LEU A 253 20.79 -16.42 23.00
C LEU A 253 19.66 -16.76 22.05
N LEU A 254 19.73 -16.30 20.79
CA LEU A 254 18.73 -16.58 19.78
C LEU A 254 18.66 -18.09 19.51
N LEU A 255 17.46 -18.67 19.68
CA LEU A 255 17.25 -20.11 19.54
C LEU A 255 17.38 -20.56 18.08
N ILE A 256 16.79 -19.81 17.14
CA ILE A 256 16.79 -20.13 15.71
C ILE A 256 16.96 -18.83 14.92
N PRO A 257 18.02 -18.68 14.10
CA PRO A 257 18.18 -17.52 13.22
C PRO A 257 17.15 -17.52 12.10
N ALA A 258 16.65 -16.34 11.76
CA ALA A 258 15.72 -16.13 10.66
C ALA A 258 16.16 -14.93 9.82
N VAL A 259 16.42 -15.17 8.54
CA VAL A 259 16.68 -14.11 7.55
C VAL A 259 15.51 -14.15 6.59
N LYS A 260 14.57 -13.22 6.76
CA LYS A 260 13.35 -13.17 5.95
C LYS A 260 13.08 -11.76 5.46
N GLU A 261 12.40 -11.65 4.32
CA GLU A 261 12.11 -10.36 3.68
C GLU A 261 11.22 -9.44 4.54
N GLU A 262 10.35 -10.00 5.37
CA GLU A 262 9.42 -9.22 6.21
C GLU A 262 10.07 -8.72 7.53
N LEU A 263 11.22 -9.26 7.93
CA LEU A 263 11.79 -8.99 9.26
C LEU A 263 12.46 -7.61 9.36
N PRO A 264 12.33 -6.91 10.50
CA PRO A 264 13.09 -5.69 10.78
C PRO A 264 14.61 -5.88 10.61
N ALA A 265 15.32 -4.80 10.25
CA ALA A 265 16.76 -4.84 10.03
C ALA A 265 17.53 -5.28 11.30
N GLU A 266 17.05 -4.90 12.46
CA GLU A 266 17.58 -5.27 13.78
C GLU A 266 17.53 -6.79 13.98
N ASP A 267 16.40 -7.42 13.65
CA ASP A 267 16.20 -8.87 13.79
C ASP A 267 17.04 -9.65 12.79
N ILE A 268 17.19 -9.13 11.58
CA ILE A 268 18.12 -9.66 10.58
C ILE A 268 19.55 -9.57 11.10
N ALA A 269 19.99 -8.42 11.62
CA ALA A 269 21.34 -8.26 12.18
C ALA A 269 21.62 -9.25 13.32
N MET A 270 20.67 -9.44 14.25
CA MET A 270 20.77 -10.43 15.32
C MET A 270 20.89 -11.86 14.78
N SER A 271 20.10 -12.20 13.78
CA SER A 271 20.15 -13.51 13.12
C SER A 271 21.46 -13.74 12.39
N LEU A 272 21.97 -12.75 11.66
CA LEU A 272 23.26 -12.81 10.96
C LEU A 272 24.43 -12.96 11.94
N TYR A 273 24.39 -12.23 13.06
CA TYR A 273 25.39 -12.37 14.12
C TYR A 273 25.39 -13.79 14.71
N LYS A 274 24.21 -14.34 15.03
CA LYS A 274 24.09 -15.73 15.50
C LYS A 274 24.60 -16.74 14.46
N LEU A 275 24.27 -16.54 13.18
CA LEU A 275 24.73 -17.40 12.09
C LEU A 275 26.25 -17.36 11.94
N LYS A 276 26.88 -16.21 12.18
CA LYS A 276 28.33 -16.08 12.14
C LYS A 276 29.02 -16.89 13.26
N LEU A 277 28.49 -16.80 14.49
CA LEU A 277 28.96 -17.64 15.62
C LEU A 277 28.82 -19.13 15.30
N ILE A 278 27.69 -19.54 14.72
CA ILE A 278 27.47 -20.94 14.31
C ILE A 278 28.46 -21.36 13.21
N HIS A 279 28.77 -20.48 12.27
CA HIS A 279 29.74 -20.75 11.22
C HIS A 279 31.16 -20.95 11.77
N GLU A 280 31.55 -20.22 12.82
CA GLU A 280 32.84 -20.42 13.49
C GLU A 280 32.94 -21.81 14.14
N GLU A 281 31.85 -22.26 14.78
CA GLU A 281 31.81 -23.55 15.48
C GLU A 281 31.62 -24.75 14.54
N LEU A 282 30.72 -24.62 13.56
CA LEU A 282 30.18 -25.72 12.77
C LEU A 282 30.36 -25.55 11.26
N ASN A 283 31.02 -24.48 10.82
CA ASN A 283 31.22 -24.11 9.42
C ASN A 283 29.87 -23.95 8.67
N ILE A 284 29.91 -23.87 7.34
CA ILE A 284 28.73 -23.67 6.49
C ILE A 284 27.62 -24.72 6.71
N ARG A 285 27.99 -25.94 7.09
CA ARG A 285 27.04 -27.03 7.40
C ARG A 285 26.15 -26.71 8.60
N GLY A 286 26.64 -25.88 9.54
CA GLY A 286 25.85 -25.39 10.67
C GLY A 286 24.76 -24.41 10.21
N ILE A 287 25.13 -23.47 9.34
CA ILE A 287 24.21 -22.50 8.75
C ILE A 287 23.10 -23.21 7.96
N GLU A 288 23.47 -24.08 7.01
CA GLU A 288 22.54 -24.74 6.07
C GLU A 288 21.42 -25.54 6.75
N LYS A 289 21.64 -26.04 7.98
CA LYS A 289 20.61 -26.76 8.74
C LYS A 289 19.51 -25.85 9.28
N LEU A 290 19.83 -24.57 9.50
CA LEU A 290 18.97 -23.62 10.20
C LEU A 290 18.21 -22.69 9.27
N ILE A 291 18.70 -22.51 8.04
CA ILE A 291 18.16 -21.53 7.09
C ILE A 291 17.38 -22.15 5.92
N ARG A 292 17.00 -23.43 6.01
CA ARG A 292 16.26 -24.12 4.93
C ARG A 292 14.93 -23.46 4.55
N ASN A 293 14.36 -22.68 5.47
CA ASN A 293 13.09 -21.99 5.31
C ASN A 293 13.27 -20.46 5.18
N SER A 294 14.47 -20.00 4.86
CA SER A 294 14.68 -18.60 4.46
C SER A 294 13.90 -18.34 3.17
N ASP A 295 13.22 -17.21 3.08
CA ASP A 295 12.56 -16.73 1.85
C ASP A 295 13.39 -15.67 1.13
N ASN A 296 14.39 -15.08 1.80
CA ASN A 296 15.25 -14.06 1.21
C ASN A 296 16.20 -14.64 0.14
N ASN A 297 15.91 -14.31 -1.12
CA ASN A 297 16.66 -14.82 -2.27
C ASN A 297 18.12 -14.34 -2.31
N PHE A 298 18.38 -13.05 -2.00
CA PHE A 298 19.73 -12.49 -1.98
C PHE A 298 20.64 -13.24 -1.00
N PHE A 299 20.15 -13.48 0.21
CA PHE A 299 20.86 -14.21 1.26
C PHE A 299 21.18 -15.66 0.85
N ILE A 300 20.19 -16.42 0.38
CA ILE A 300 20.37 -17.84 -0.01
C ILE A 300 21.40 -17.95 -1.15
N LYS A 301 21.23 -17.14 -2.19
CA LYS A 301 22.11 -17.12 -3.35
C LYS A 301 23.52 -16.65 -2.97
N GLY A 302 23.61 -15.62 -2.13
CA GLY A 302 24.87 -15.09 -1.61
C GLY A 302 25.63 -16.11 -0.75
N LEU A 303 24.92 -16.89 0.07
CA LEU A 303 25.51 -17.99 0.83
C LEU A 303 26.06 -19.09 -0.05
N SER A 304 25.32 -19.48 -1.09
CA SER A 304 25.82 -20.45 -2.08
C SER A 304 27.06 -19.95 -2.82
N ILE A 305 27.17 -18.64 -3.06
CA ILE A 305 28.38 -18.03 -3.64
C ILE A 305 29.53 -18.06 -2.62
N SER A 306 29.25 -17.68 -1.38
CA SER A 306 30.25 -17.62 -0.31
C SER A 306 30.79 -19.00 0.08
N SER A 307 29.99 -20.05 -0.10
CA SER A 307 30.39 -21.44 0.10
C SER A 307 31.02 -22.10 -1.13
N SER A 308 30.96 -21.44 -2.29
CA SER A 308 31.58 -21.96 -3.51
C SER A 308 33.11 -21.90 -3.40
N GLN A 309 33.82 -22.84 -4.03
CA GLN A 309 35.29 -22.83 -4.10
C GLN A 309 35.83 -21.77 -5.10
N MET A 310 35.06 -20.73 -5.33
CA MET A 310 35.37 -19.65 -6.26
C MET A 310 36.45 -18.72 -5.68
N PRO A 311 37.28 -18.08 -6.51
CA PRO A 311 38.22 -17.06 -6.03
C PRO A 311 37.50 -15.94 -5.27
N PRO A 312 37.97 -15.54 -4.06
CA PRO A 312 37.26 -14.56 -3.20
C PRO A 312 36.95 -13.23 -3.89
N ASN A 313 37.88 -12.71 -4.70
CA ASN A 313 37.68 -11.47 -5.46
C ASN A 313 36.52 -11.56 -6.45
N TYR A 314 36.29 -12.73 -7.03
CA TYR A 314 35.20 -12.95 -7.97
C TYR A 314 33.87 -13.14 -7.24
N ALA A 315 33.85 -13.89 -6.14
CA ALA A 315 32.68 -14.02 -5.27
C ALA A 315 32.20 -12.65 -4.74
N LEU A 316 33.13 -11.82 -4.25
CA LEU A 316 32.86 -10.45 -3.80
C LEU A 316 32.22 -9.62 -4.91
N LYS A 317 32.74 -9.69 -6.14
CA LYS A 317 32.18 -8.96 -7.27
C LYS A 317 30.75 -9.41 -7.57
N ILE A 318 30.48 -10.71 -7.58
CA ILE A 318 29.13 -11.23 -7.85
C ILE A 318 28.15 -10.77 -6.77
N ILE A 319 28.50 -10.88 -5.48
CA ILE A 319 27.63 -10.45 -4.37
C ILE A 319 27.25 -8.97 -4.52
N LYS A 320 28.23 -8.11 -4.82
CA LYS A 320 28.00 -6.68 -5.04
C LYS A 320 27.07 -6.38 -6.22
N GLU A 321 27.28 -7.03 -7.36
CA GLU A 321 26.41 -6.82 -8.52
C GLU A 321 25.00 -7.37 -8.28
N ARG A 322 24.84 -8.48 -7.56
CA ARG A 322 23.52 -8.99 -7.19
C ARG A 322 22.77 -8.04 -6.28
N LYS A 323 23.42 -7.47 -5.27
CA LYS A 323 22.80 -6.45 -4.41
C LYS A 323 22.28 -5.27 -5.22
N LYS A 324 23.08 -4.75 -6.17
CA LYS A 324 22.64 -3.66 -7.05
C LYS A 324 21.40 -4.05 -7.87
N SER A 325 21.41 -5.25 -8.44
CA SER A 325 20.28 -5.80 -9.18
C SER A 325 19.02 -5.91 -8.30
N ASP A 326 19.14 -6.45 -7.10
CA ASP A 326 18.02 -6.61 -6.18
C ASP A 326 17.47 -5.26 -5.70
N LEU A 327 18.33 -4.25 -5.51
CA LEU A 327 17.91 -2.87 -5.23
C LEU A 327 17.16 -2.23 -6.40
N ALA A 328 17.64 -2.44 -7.63
CA ALA A 328 17.03 -1.87 -8.82
C ALA A 328 15.65 -2.48 -9.11
N ASP A 329 15.52 -3.81 -8.99
CA ASP A 329 14.23 -4.51 -9.08
C ASP A 329 13.26 -3.99 -8.01
N PHE A 330 13.71 -3.87 -6.77
CA PHE A 330 12.88 -3.37 -5.68
C PHE A 330 12.38 -1.93 -5.92
N ASP A 331 13.27 -1.01 -6.28
CA ASP A 331 12.93 0.37 -6.63
C ASP A 331 11.92 0.45 -7.78
N THR A 332 12.11 -0.39 -8.79
CA THR A 332 11.20 -0.49 -9.95
C THR A 332 9.80 -0.92 -9.51
N LYS A 333 9.69 -1.96 -8.68
CA LYS A 333 8.41 -2.42 -8.13
C LYS A 333 7.71 -1.34 -7.32
N LEU A 334 8.43 -0.61 -6.47
CA LEU A 334 7.85 0.50 -5.68
C LEU A 334 7.25 1.58 -6.59
N LYS A 335 7.99 2.00 -7.64
CA LYS A 335 7.51 3.00 -8.62
C LYS A 335 6.29 2.52 -9.38
N MET A 336 6.29 1.27 -9.84
CA MET A 336 5.16 0.67 -10.55
C MET A 336 3.87 0.67 -9.73
N ILE A 337 3.96 0.37 -8.43
CA ILE A 337 2.80 0.38 -7.53
C ILE A 337 2.26 1.81 -7.35
N ILE A 338 3.14 2.80 -7.20
CA ILE A 338 2.74 4.22 -7.10
C ILE A 338 2.06 4.68 -8.39
N ASP A 339 2.62 4.33 -9.54
CA ASP A 339 2.06 4.67 -10.84
C ASP A 339 0.69 4.01 -11.06
N ALA A 340 0.55 2.72 -10.74
CA ALA A 340 -0.73 2.02 -10.82
C ALA A 340 -1.80 2.67 -9.92
N ALA A 341 -1.45 2.98 -8.67
CA ALA A 341 -2.35 3.66 -7.74
C ALA A 341 -2.72 5.08 -8.23
N THR A 342 -1.77 5.78 -8.87
CA THR A 342 -2.01 7.08 -9.50
C THR A 342 -2.98 6.96 -10.67
N CYS A 343 -2.81 5.96 -11.54
CA CYS A 343 -3.72 5.71 -12.66
C CYS A 343 -5.15 5.44 -12.19
N ILE A 344 -5.34 4.63 -11.14
CA ILE A 344 -6.67 4.34 -10.57
C ILE A 344 -7.29 5.61 -9.99
N ARG A 345 -6.50 6.40 -9.26
CA ARG A 345 -6.93 7.64 -8.63
C ARG A 345 -7.40 8.69 -9.64
N GLU A 346 -6.64 8.86 -10.71
CA GLU A 346 -6.91 9.86 -11.76
C GLU A 346 -7.87 9.32 -12.83
N ASP A 347 -8.46 8.14 -12.59
CA ASP A 347 -9.39 7.46 -13.48
C ASP A 347 -8.86 7.29 -14.92
N LEU A 348 -7.56 7.01 -15.07
CA LEU A 348 -6.93 6.77 -16.38
C LEU A 348 -7.36 5.43 -16.98
N SER A 349 -7.32 5.29 -18.31
CA SER A 349 -7.69 4.03 -18.95
C SER A 349 -6.73 2.90 -18.53
N THR A 350 -7.25 1.67 -18.43
CA THR A 350 -6.41 0.49 -18.14
C THR A 350 -5.32 0.29 -19.18
N TYR A 351 -5.58 0.70 -20.42
CA TYR A 351 -4.59 0.73 -21.49
C TYR A 351 -3.40 1.64 -21.18
N ILE A 352 -3.64 2.88 -20.74
CA ILE A 352 -2.56 3.82 -20.38
C ILE A 352 -1.75 3.27 -19.20
N MET A 353 -2.42 2.69 -18.21
CA MET A 353 -1.74 2.07 -17.07
C MET A 353 -0.87 0.89 -17.51
N LEU A 354 -1.36 0.03 -18.41
CA LEU A 354 -0.59 -1.07 -18.98
C LEU A 354 0.64 -0.59 -19.76
N GLU A 355 0.51 0.45 -20.57
CA GLU A 355 1.65 1.04 -21.28
C GLU A 355 2.70 1.58 -20.32
N LEU A 356 2.26 2.32 -19.28
CA LEU A 356 3.14 2.86 -18.26
C LEU A 356 3.86 1.75 -17.49
N MET A 357 3.13 0.75 -17.01
CA MET A 357 3.72 -0.37 -16.25
C MET A 357 4.64 -1.24 -17.13
N SER A 358 4.31 -1.42 -18.42
CA SER A 358 5.16 -2.17 -19.35
C SER A 358 6.46 -1.43 -19.68
N SER A 359 6.50 -0.10 -19.58
CA SER A 359 7.73 0.67 -19.81
C SER A 359 8.87 0.29 -18.85
N TYR A 360 8.53 -0.19 -17.66
CA TYR A 360 9.48 -0.71 -16.67
C TYR A 360 10.10 -2.06 -17.06
N THR A 361 9.48 -2.81 -17.98
CA THR A 361 10.00 -4.12 -18.45
C THR A 361 10.86 -4.02 -19.71
N VAL A 362 10.89 -2.87 -20.39
CA VAL A 362 11.58 -2.72 -21.69
C VAL A 362 13.09 -2.42 -21.51
N TYR A 363 13.55 -2.10 -20.30
CA TYR A 363 14.93 -1.66 -20.03
C TYR A 363 15.90 -2.75 -19.55
N ASP A 364 15.63 -4.04 -19.79
CA ASP A 364 16.57 -5.13 -19.44
C ASP A 364 17.71 -5.33 -20.45
N PHE A 365 17.86 -4.48 -21.48
CA PHE A 365 18.96 -4.56 -22.46
C PHE A 365 19.41 -3.19 -23.00
N GLU A 366 20.18 -2.41 -22.23
CA GLU A 366 21.11 -1.30 -22.62
C GLU A 366 21.46 -0.55 -21.31
N GLU A 367 22.68 -0.45 -20.77
CA GLU A 367 24.06 -0.31 -21.28
C GLU A 367 25.11 -1.14 -20.51
#